data_AF-A0A348P574-F1
#
_entry.id   AF-A0A348P574-F1
#
_cell.length_a   1.000
_cell.length_b   1.000
_cell.length_c   1.000
_cell.angle_alpha   90.00
_cell.angle_beta   90.00
_cell.angle_gamma   90.00
#
_symmetry.space_group_name_H-M   'P 1'
#
loop_
_entity.id
_entity.type
_entity.pdbx_description
1 polymer ?
#
loop_
_entity_poly.entity_id
_entity_poly.type
_entity_poly.pdbx_seq_one_letter_code
_entity_poly.pdbx_strand_id
1 'polypeptide(L)'
;MKKSIALLLCVVLILGIIPFSVFAENNSIWSYRVISEEQKTAEITGYNGNFTEIVIPSEIDGYTVTAIGRKSFYYRREITSIKFSNTINQICDEAFFACSNLENFVLPNNIKIISAKAFAGTKISKVVIPESCEYIGENAFMCPNLETVIITGNCTLNSTSFSNGLDPQAEFILYGNSVYYEYIEELFGWNYVSIDGILPGDISGDGKVSIEDYSALKAFLSGTGAFSVLEELSADVNSDFTIDAFDLFYISKLLNQ
;
A
#
# COMPACT_ATOMS: atom_id res chain seq x y z
N MET A 1 25.91 29.02 -51.92
CA MET A 1 25.05 29.36 -50.76
C MET A 1 25.71 28.71 -49.54
N LYS A 2 26.54 29.47 -48.83
CA LYS A 2 26.25 30.09 -47.52
C LYS A 2 25.86 29.04 -46.46
N LYS A 3 26.51 28.90 -45.30
CA LYS A 3 27.69 29.53 -44.68
C LYS A 3 28.03 28.64 -43.46
N SER A 4 29.32 28.39 -43.23
CA SER A 4 29.90 27.94 -41.97
C SER A 4 29.51 28.87 -40.81
N ILE A 5 29.43 28.35 -39.58
CA ILE A 5 29.91 29.01 -38.35
C ILE A 5 30.38 27.91 -37.40
N ALA A 6 31.70 27.84 -37.22
CA ALA A 6 32.32 27.40 -35.99
C ALA A 6 32.21 28.55 -34.99
N LEU A 7 31.97 28.29 -33.70
CA LEU A 7 32.36 29.23 -32.66
C LEU A 7 32.95 28.51 -31.45
N LEU A 8 34.09 29.07 -31.08
CA LEU A 8 35.11 28.63 -30.16
C LEU A 8 34.93 29.40 -28.83
N LEU A 9 35.10 28.70 -27.71
CA LEU A 9 35.54 29.16 -26.37
C LEU A 9 34.89 30.41 -25.74
N CYS A 10 34.24 30.20 -24.58
CA CYS A 10 34.43 31.09 -23.43
C CYS A 10 34.76 30.25 -22.19
N VAL A 11 36.03 30.32 -21.78
CA VAL A 11 36.47 30.05 -20.42
C VAL A 11 35.79 31.07 -19.52
N VAL A 12 35.02 30.62 -18.53
CA VAL A 12 34.68 31.44 -17.36
C VAL A 12 35.10 30.66 -16.13
N LEU A 13 36.32 30.92 -15.70
CA LEU A 13 36.76 30.77 -14.31
C LEU A 13 36.04 31.85 -13.50
N ILE A 14 34.96 31.51 -12.82
CA ILE A 14 34.48 32.28 -11.67
C ILE A 14 34.36 31.31 -10.49
N LEU A 15 35.22 31.57 -9.51
CA LEU A 15 35.17 31.08 -8.14
C LEU A 15 33.82 31.42 -7.51
N GLY A 16 33.11 30.43 -6.95
CA GLY A 16 31.93 30.70 -6.14
C GLY A 16 30.95 29.53 -6.07
N ILE A 17 30.83 28.97 -4.88
CA ILE A 17 29.94 27.87 -4.51
C ILE A 17 28.48 28.28 -4.77
N ILE A 18 27.81 27.57 -5.68
CA ILE A 18 26.37 27.37 -5.64
C ILE A 18 26.20 25.87 -5.93
N PRO A 19 25.61 25.04 -5.05
CA PRO A 19 25.25 23.69 -5.44
C PRO A 19 24.30 23.82 -6.62
N PHE A 20 24.77 23.39 -7.78
CA PHE A 20 24.03 23.38 -9.03
C PHE A 20 22.83 22.47 -8.81
N SER A 21 21.67 23.07 -8.55
CA SER A 21 20.40 22.38 -8.64
C SER A 21 20.25 22.06 -10.12
N VAL A 22 20.53 20.83 -10.51
CA VAL A 22 20.21 20.34 -11.86
C VAL A 22 18.70 20.43 -11.98
N PHE A 23 18.20 21.50 -12.58
CA PHE A 23 16.83 21.53 -13.06
C PHE A 23 16.81 20.76 -14.37
N ALA A 24 16.58 19.45 -14.29
CA ALA A 24 16.08 18.72 -15.43
C ALA A 24 14.71 19.31 -15.76
N GLU A 25 14.56 19.81 -16.98
CA GLU A 25 13.27 20.23 -17.53
C GLU A 25 12.45 18.95 -17.78
N ASN A 26 11.94 18.36 -16.69
CA ASN A 26 11.30 17.05 -16.69
C ASN A 26 9.80 17.24 -16.98
N ASN A 27 9.37 16.83 -18.17
CA ASN A 27 7.98 16.44 -18.45
C ASN A 27 7.56 15.17 -17.66
N SER A 28 8.25 14.85 -16.56
CA SER A 28 7.92 13.74 -15.68
C SER A 28 6.73 14.13 -14.82
N ILE A 29 5.71 13.28 -14.80
CA ILE A 29 4.58 13.39 -13.87
C ILE A 29 5.01 13.15 -12.41
N TRP A 30 6.26 12.75 -12.19
CA TRP A 30 6.85 12.45 -10.90
C TRP A 30 7.89 13.48 -10.49
N SER A 31 7.67 14.11 -9.34
CA SER A 31 8.72 14.79 -8.58
C SER A 31 9.32 13.80 -7.58
N TYR A 32 10.65 13.76 -7.47
CA TYR A 32 11.34 12.87 -6.53
C TYR A 32 12.57 13.55 -5.92
N ARG A 33 13.10 12.97 -4.84
CA ARG A 33 14.42 13.31 -4.29
C ARG A 33 15.24 12.04 -4.07
N VAL A 34 16.54 12.12 -4.29
CA VAL A 34 17.48 11.04 -3.95
C VAL A 34 17.59 10.95 -2.42
N ILE A 35 17.41 9.74 -1.87
CA ILE A 35 17.60 9.43 -0.45
C ILE A 35 19.05 9.00 -0.21
N SER A 36 19.59 8.16 -1.09
CA SER A 36 20.97 7.67 -1.02
C SER A 36 21.58 7.54 -2.40
N GLU A 37 22.71 8.22 -2.62
CA GLU A 37 23.51 8.07 -3.84
C GLU A 37 24.23 6.73 -3.91
N GLU A 38 24.64 6.21 -2.75
CA GLU A 38 25.37 4.94 -2.64
C GLU A 38 24.43 3.76 -2.89
N GLN A 39 23.26 3.76 -2.26
CA GLN A 39 22.26 2.69 -2.40
C GLN A 39 21.36 2.88 -3.62
N LYS A 40 21.50 4.01 -4.33
CA LYS A 40 20.64 4.39 -5.46
C LYS A 40 19.16 4.32 -5.11
N THR A 41 18.75 5.01 -4.03
CA THR A 41 17.35 5.06 -3.58
C THR A 41 16.76 6.46 -3.67
N ALA A 42 15.45 6.53 -3.90
CA ALA A 42 14.68 7.76 -4.07
C ALA A 42 13.33 7.73 -3.34
N GLU A 43 12.83 8.93 -3.02
CA GLU A 43 11.49 9.20 -2.51
C GLU A 43 10.70 10.01 -3.54
N ILE A 44 9.46 9.62 -3.83
CA ILE A 44 8.52 10.46 -4.59
C ILE A 44 8.06 11.62 -3.72
N THR A 45 8.30 12.85 -4.14
CA THR A 45 7.92 14.07 -3.41
C THR A 45 6.69 14.76 -3.98
N GLY A 46 6.20 14.34 -5.15
CA GLY A 46 5.02 14.91 -5.77
C GLY A 46 4.56 14.18 -7.01
N TYR A 47 3.25 14.26 -7.26
CA TYR A 47 2.61 13.76 -8.48
C TYR A 47 1.89 14.89 -9.21
N ASN A 48 2.31 15.13 -10.46
CA ASN A 48 1.81 16.17 -11.36
C ASN A 48 1.00 15.60 -12.54
N GLY A 49 0.70 14.30 -12.55
CA GLY A 49 -0.13 13.67 -13.58
C GLY A 49 -1.61 14.05 -13.44
N ASN A 50 -2.49 13.38 -14.17
CA ASN A 50 -3.96 13.55 -14.08
C ASN A 50 -4.73 12.22 -14.24
N PHE A 51 -4.03 11.10 -14.11
CA PHE A 51 -4.62 9.77 -14.18
C PHE A 51 -5.44 9.46 -12.92
N THR A 52 -6.51 8.69 -13.11
CA THR A 52 -7.36 8.16 -12.03
C THR A 52 -6.79 6.88 -11.44
N GLU A 53 -6.14 6.07 -12.27
CA GLU A 53 -5.40 4.87 -11.87
C GLU A 53 -3.91 5.13 -11.96
N ILE A 54 -3.19 4.87 -10.87
CA ILE A 54 -1.77 5.19 -10.76
C ILE A 54 -0.97 3.92 -10.52
N VAL A 55 0.14 3.79 -11.23
CA VAL A 55 1.19 2.82 -10.93
C VAL A 55 2.37 3.59 -10.36
N ILE A 56 2.69 3.36 -9.08
CA ILE A 56 3.89 3.90 -8.46
C ILE A 56 5.10 3.20 -9.07
N PRO A 57 6.03 3.92 -9.72
CA PRO A 57 7.18 3.29 -10.36
C PRO A 57 8.11 2.68 -9.31
N SER A 58 8.74 1.54 -9.66
CA SER A 58 9.79 0.93 -8.84
C SER A 58 11.13 1.66 -8.95
N GLU A 59 11.33 2.44 -10.02
CA GLU A 59 12.57 3.17 -10.31
C GLU A 59 12.29 4.50 -11.02
N ILE A 60 13.06 5.54 -10.70
CA ILE A 60 13.08 6.82 -11.42
C ILE A 60 14.54 7.23 -11.65
N ASP A 61 14.91 7.48 -12.91
CA ASP A 61 16.26 7.93 -13.32
C ASP A 61 17.42 7.09 -12.75
N GLY A 62 17.23 5.76 -12.67
CA GLY A 62 18.23 4.83 -12.12
C GLY A 62 18.24 4.71 -10.60
N TYR A 63 17.29 5.33 -9.90
CA TYR A 63 17.12 5.21 -8.45
C TYR A 63 15.88 4.38 -8.12
N THR A 64 16.05 3.35 -7.30
CA THR A 64 14.94 2.55 -6.77
C THR A 64 14.06 3.43 -5.88
N VAL A 65 12.76 3.48 -6.17
CA VAL A 65 11.81 4.24 -5.36
C VAL A 65 11.46 3.42 -4.14
N THR A 66 11.84 3.90 -2.95
CA THR A 66 11.62 3.20 -1.69
C THR A 66 10.61 3.89 -0.78
N ALA A 67 10.26 5.14 -1.05
CA ALA A 67 9.37 5.91 -0.19
C ALA A 67 8.40 6.81 -0.97
N ILE A 68 7.22 7.00 -0.39
CA ILE A 68 6.25 8.00 -0.81
C ILE A 68 6.28 9.16 0.17
N GLY A 69 6.74 10.31 -0.30
CA GLY A 69 7.05 11.47 0.49
C GLY A 69 5.83 12.22 1.00
N ARG A 70 6.11 13.08 1.98
CA ARG A 70 5.12 13.91 2.64
C ARG A 70 4.32 14.72 1.63
N LYS A 71 2.98 14.62 1.69
CA LYS A 71 2.04 15.34 0.82
C LYS A 71 2.21 15.11 -0.70
N SER A 72 2.88 14.04 -1.12
CA SER A 72 3.15 13.77 -2.54
C SER A 72 1.89 13.66 -3.41
N PHE A 73 0.78 13.19 -2.84
CA PHE A 73 -0.55 13.11 -3.47
C PHE A 73 -1.63 13.87 -2.68
N TYR A 74 -1.25 14.92 -1.95
CA TYR A 74 -2.18 15.69 -1.11
C TYR A 74 -3.36 16.27 -1.90
N TYR A 75 -4.60 15.96 -1.50
CA TYR A 75 -5.85 16.39 -2.15
C TYR A 75 -6.02 15.98 -3.63
N ARG A 76 -5.38 14.88 -4.08
CA ARG A 76 -5.55 14.36 -5.44
C ARG A 76 -6.86 13.57 -5.57
N ARG A 77 -7.97 14.30 -5.73
CA ARG A 77 -9.35 13.75 -5.70
C ARG A 77 -9.71 12.95 -6.95
N GLU A 78 -8.97 13.06 -8.04
CA GLU A 78 -9.20 12.29 -9.25
C GLU A 78 -8.71 10.84 -9.14
N ILE A 79 -7.82 10.53 -8.20
CA ILE A 79 -7.27 9.18 -8.03
C ILE A 79 -8.33 8.28 -7.42
N THR A 80 -8.58 7.15 -8.09
CA THR A 80 -9.48 6.08 -7.64
C THR A 80 -8.74 4.81 -7.25
N SER A 81 -7.58 4.55 -7.87
CA SER A 81 -6.77 3.36 -7.58
C SER A 81 -5.27 3.63 -7.64
N ILE A 82 -4.53 2.92 -6.78
CA ILE A 82 -3.06 2.92 -6.76
C ILE A 82 -2.53 1.49 -6.74
N LYS A 83 -1.60 1.21 -7.65
CA LYS A 83 -0.74 0.01 -7.62
C LYS A 83 0.64 0.42 -7.12
N PHE A 84 1.01 -0.06 -5.94
CA PHE A 84 2.33 0.17 -5.38
C PHE A 84 3.37 -0.79 -5.97
N SER A 85 4.61 -0.32 -6.09
CA SER A 85 5.75 -1.21 -6.29
C SER A 85 6.12 -1.86 -4.95
N ASN A 86 6.55 -3.13 -4.99
CA ASN A 86 7.06 -3.85 -3.81
C ASN A 86 8.39 -3.29 -3.27
N THR A 87 9.00 -2.30 -3.93
CA THR A 87 10.18 -1.59 -3.44
C THR A 87 9.85 -0.57 -2.35
N ILE A 88 8.59 -0.17 -2.21
CA ILE A 88 8.15 0.84 -1.25
C ILE A 88 8.13 0.26 0.15
N ASN A 89 8.90 0.88 1.05
CA ASN A 89 8.99 0.52 2.47
C ASN A 89 8.48 1.62 3.40
N GLN A 90 8.19 2.82 2.90
CA GLN A 90 7.71 3.93 3.72
C GLN A 90 6.67 4.79 2.99
N ILE A 91 5.59 5.13 3.69
CA ILE A 91 4.59 6.12 3.25
C ILE A 91 4.53 7.21 4.32
N CYS A 92 5.00 8.41 3.94
CA CYS A 92 5.21 9.54 4.84
C CYS A 92 3.93 10.33 5.14
N ASP A 93 4.06 11.31 6.04
CA ASP A 93 2.93 12.09 6.55
C ASP A 93 2.05 12.66 5.44
N GLU A 94 0.74 12.48 5.58
CA GLU A 94 -0.26 13.07 4.68
C GLU A 94 -0.04 12.74 3.19
N ALA A 95 0.70 11.67 2.85
CA ALA A 95 1.06 11.31 1.48
C ALA A 95 -0.15 11.28 0.54
N PHE A 96 -1.24 10.62 0.95
CA PHE A 96 -2.52 10.50 0.23
C PHE A 96 -3.67 11.18 0.96
N PHE A 97 -3.36 12.15 1.83
CA PHE A 97 -4.40 12.84 2.61
C PHE A 97 -5.46 13.46 1.69
N ALA A 98 -6.72 13.16 1.99
CA ALA A 98 -7.91 13.63 1.29
C ALA A 98 -7.89 13.36 -0.23
N CYS A 99 -7.26 12.25 -0.66
CA CYS A 99 -7.54 11.61 -1.95
C CYS A 99 -8.95 11.00 -1.90
N SER A 100 -9.98 11.85 -1.91
CA SER A 100 -11.35 11.50 -1.50
C SER A 100 -12.10 10.57 -2.44
N ASN A 101 -11.49 10.10 -3.52
CA ASN A 101 -12.05 9.06 -4.39
C ASN A 101 -11.18 7.80 -4.42
N LEU A 102 -10.04 7.76 -3.71
CA LEU A 102 -9.18 6.59 -3.63
C LEU A 102 -9.90 5.52 -2.83
N GLU A 103 -10.22 4.42 -3.49
CA GLU A 103 -10.98 3.30 -2.91
C GLU A 103 -10.24 1.96 -3.05
N ASN A 104 -9.35 1.83 -4.05
CA ASN A 104 -8.69 0.56 -4.38
C ASN A 104 -7.16 0.69 -4.30
N PHE A 105 -6.54 0.04 -3.31
CA PHE A 105 -5.10 -0.22 -3.30
C PHE A 105 -4.76 -1.44 -2.45
N VAL A 106 -3.59 -2.01 -2.69
CA VAL A 106 -2.97 -3.05 -1.84
C VAL A 106 -1.65 -2.47 -1.32
N LEU A 107 -1.41 -2.54 -0.01
CA LEU A 107 -0.15 -2.09 0.56
C LEU A 107 1.00 -2.98 0.04
N PRO A 108 2.19 -2.41 -0.23
CA PRO A 108 3.31 -3.19 -0.73
C PRO A 108 3.83 -4.14 0.36
N ASN A 109 4.21 -5.36 -0.03
CA ASN A 109 4.61 -6.43 0.91
C ASN A 109 5.86 -6.12 1.75
N ASN A 110 6.60 -5.06 1.42
CA ASN A 110 7.78 -4.60 2.15
C ASN A 110 7.53 -3.31 2.95
N ILE A 111 6.27 -2.85 3.05
CA ILE A 111 5.94 -1.64 3.83
C ILE A 111 6.37 -1.83 5.28
N LYS A 112 7.11 -0.86 5.81
CA LYS A 112 7.56 -0.82 7.20
C LYS A 112 6.82 0.24 7.99
N ILE A 113 6.64 1.42 7.40
CA ILE A 113 6.14 2.59 8.11
C ILE A 113 5.04 3.26 7.30
N ILE A 114 3.90 3.49 7.96
CA ILE A 114 2.80 4.31 7.45
C ILE A 114 2.62 5.47 8.43
N SER A 115 3.05 6.66 8.04
CA SER A 115 3.13 7.82 8.94
C SER A 115 1.78 8.53 9.14
N ALA A 116 1.78 9.63 9.89
CA ALA A 116 0.56 10.26 10.36
C ALA A 116 -0.32 10.73 9.19
N LYS A 117 -1.62 10.43 9.27
CA LYS A 117 -2.63 10.84 8.27
C LYS A 117 -2.33 10.42 6.83
N ALA A 118 -1.48 9.41 6.61
CA ALA A 118 -1.02 8.99 5.29
C ALA A 118 -2.18 8.76 4.30
N PHE A 119 -3.27 8.12 4.74
CA PHE A 119 -4.46 7.81 3.95
C PHE A 119 -5.75 8.44 4.51
N ALA A 120 -5.64 9.40 5.43
CA ALA A 120 -6.81 10.00 6.06
C ALA A 120 -7.71 10.69 5.01
N GLY A 121 -9.02 10.47 5.11
CA GLY A 121 -10.01 11.03 4.18
C GLY A 121 -10.05 10.36 2.79
N THR A 122 -9.51 9.15 2.64
CA THR A 122 -9.73 8.28 1.48
C THR A 122 -11.04 7.50 1.63
N LYS A 123 -11.51 6.83 0.57
CA LYS A 123 -12.79 6.09 0.54
C LYS A 123 -12.66 4.58 0.72
N ILE A 124 -11.50 4.11 1.17
CA ILE A 124 -11.28 2.68 1.40
C ILE A 124 -12.26 2.13 2.43
N SER A 125 -12.76 0.92 2.15
CA SER A 125 -13.60 0.15 3.08
C SER A 125 -12.85 -0.99 3.76
N LYS A 126 -11.76 -1.46 3.16
CA LYS A 126 -10.90 -2.51 3.68
C LYS A 126 -9.44 -2.13 3.53
N VAL A 127 -8.61 -2.47 4.52
CA VAL A 127 -7.16 -2.44 4.40
C VAL A 127 -6.54 -3.68 5.03
N VAL A 128 -5.55 -4.25 4.34
CA VAL A 128 -4.71 -5.32 4.86
C VAL A 128 -3.34 -4.76 5.19
N ILE A 129 -2.97 -4.80 6.46
CA ILE A 129 -1.66 -4.41 6.97
C ILE A 129 -0.76 -5.65 6.94
N PRO A 130 0.27 -5.68 6.08
CA PRO A 130 1.12 -6.86 5.91
C PRO A 130 2.04 -7.07 7.11
N GLU A 131 2.56 -8.30 7.24
CA GLU A 131 3.44 -8.71 8.35
C GLU A 131 4.70 -7.84 8.45
N SER A 132 5.17 -7.34 7.31
CA SER A 132 6.34 -6.47 7.24
C SER A 132 6.16 -5.15 7.98
N CYS A 133 4.91 -4.70 8.19
CA CYS A 133 4.59 -3.39 8.73
C CYS A 133 4.94 -3.31 10.22
N GLU A 134 5.80 -2.35 10.56
CA GLU A 134 6.34 -2.16 11.90
C GLU A 134 5.59 -1.06 12.66
N TYR A 135 5.11 -0.02 11.96
CA TYR A 135 4.48 1.14 12.59
C TYR A 135 3.38 1.81 11.74
N ILE A 136 2.26 2.14 12.38
CA ILE A 136 1.19 2.99 11.84
C ILE A 136 0.99 4.21 12.75
N GLY A 137 1.06 5.39 12.14
CA GLY A 137 1.01 6.68 12.80
C GLY A 137 -0.40 7.20 13.12
N GLU A 138 -0.44 8.32 13.84
CA GLU A 138 -1.67 9.01 14.24
C GLU A 138 -2.61 9.25 13.04
N ASN A 139 -3.87 8.82 13.17
CA ASN A 139 -4.92 9.03 12.17
C ASN A 139 -4.55 8.54 10.76
N ALA A 140 -3.57 7.65 10.59
CA ALA A 140 -3.06 7.21 9.28
C ALA A 140 -4.18 6.72 8.35
N PHE A 141 -5.18 6.03 8.91
CA PHE A 141 -6.35 5.49 8.25
C PHE A 141 -7.66 6.06 8.82
N MET A 142 -7.68 7.34 9.22
CA MET A 142 -8.92 8.05 9.55
C MET A 142 -9.77 8.23 8.28
N CYS A 143 -10.47 7.18 7.88
CA CYS A 143 -11.24 7.08 6.64
C CYS A 143 -12.73 6.90 6.98
N PRO A 144 -13.65 7.63 6.33
CA PRO A 144 -15.07 7.62 6.67
C PRO A 144 -15.79 6.30 6.40
N ASN A 145 -15.27 5.46 5.51
CA ASN A 145 -15.92 4.22 5.07
C ASN A 145 -15.18 2.96 5.53
N LEU A 146 -14.14 3.08 6.36
CA LEU A 146 -13.30 1.94 6.73
C LEU A 146 -14.08 1.01 7.66
N GLU A 147 -14.36 -0.19 7.16
CA GLU A 147 -15.13 -1.23 7.84
C GLU A 147 -14.21 -2.36 8.32
N THR A 148 -13.20 -2.76 7.52
CA THR A 148 -12.36 -3.93 7.82
C THR A 148 -10.87 -3.58 7.85
N VAL A 149 -10.17 -4.03 8.90
CA VAL A 149 -8.71 -3.87 9.04
C VAL A 149 -8.09 -5.22 9.40
N ILE A 150 -7.37 -5.83 8.47
CA ILE A 150 -6.60 -7.05 8.75
C ILE A 150 -5.16 -6.67 9.11
N ILE A 151 -4.57 -7.30 10.12
CA ILE A 151 -3.16 -7.06 10.52
C ILE A 151 -2.41 -8.38 10.62
N THR A 152 -1.70 -8.77 9.56
CA THR A 152 -1.13 -10.12 9.47
C THR A 152 0.16 -10.33 10.27
N GLY A 153 0.61 -9.33 11.05
CA GLY A 153 1.83 -9.43 11.85
C GLY A 153 1.88 -8.49 13.05
N ASN A 154 3.08 -8.32 13.61
CA ASN A 154 3.32 -7.49 14.78
C ASN A 154 3.56 -6.02 14.39
N CYS A 155 2.49 -5.30 14.07
CA CYS A 155 2.56 -3.88 13.76
C CYS A 155 2.25 -3.01 15.00
N THR A 156 3.14 -2.07 15.33
CA THR A 156 2.87 -1.08 16.39
C THR A 156 1.87 -0.05 15.89
N LEU A 157 0.78 0.19 16.63
CA LEU A 157 -0.25 1.15 16.27
C LEU A 157 -0.22 2.36 17.20
N ASN A 158 -0.33 3.57 16.63
CA ASN A 158 -0.78 4.71 17.40
C ASN A 158 -2.24 4.49 17.86
N SER A 159 -2.62 5.01 19.03
CA SER A 159 -3.98 4.87 19.59
C SER A 159 -5.08 5.49 18.72
N THR A 160 -4.75 6.25 17.68
CA THR A 160 -5.72 6.84 16.76
C THR A 160 -5.50 6.41 15.31
N SER A 161 -4.69 5.38 15.06
CA SER A 161 -4.31 4.93 13.71
C SER A 161 -5.51 4.74 12.78
N PHE A 162 -6.58 4.15 13.31
CA PHE A 162 -7.85 3.87 12.63
C PHE A 162 -9.02 4.61 13.27
N SER A 163 -8.78 5.82 13.80
CA SER A 163 -9.84 6.61 14.43
C SER A 163 -11.02 6.77 13.47
N ASN A 164 -12.20 6.39 13.95
CA ASN A 164 -13.37 6.36 13.11
C ASN A 164 -13.82 7.79 12.80
N GLY A 165 -13.85 8.11 11.51
CA GLY A 165 -14.23 9.40 11.00
C GLY A 165 -15.71 9.73 11.15
N LEU A 166 -16.62 8.80 11.51
CA LEU A 166 -18.01 9.04 12.00
C LEU A 166 -18.96 7.80 11.98
N ASP A 167 -18.55 6.56 11.67
CA ASP A 167 -19.49 5.43 11.49
C ASP A 167 -19.62 4.47 12.70
N PRO A 168 -20.66 4.59 13.55
CA PRO A 168 -20.90 3.66 14.66
C PRO A 168 -21.24 2.21 14.27
N GLN A 169 -21.37 1.89 12.98
CA GLN A 169 -21.58 0.53 12.47
C GLN A 169 -20.30 -0.14 11.94
N ALA A 170 -19.17 0.57 11.91
CA ALA A 170 -17.89 -0.01 11.50
C ALA A 170 -17.47 -1.09 12.51
N GLU A 171 -17.72 -2.34 12.16
CA GLU A 171 -17.23 -3.49 12.89
C GLU A 171 -15.76 -3.71 12.55
N PHE A 172 -14.86 -3.10 13.34
CA PHE A 172 -13.42 -3.23 13.16
C PHE A 172 -12.94 -4.64 13.48
N ILE A 173 -13.12 -5.59 12.56
CA ILE A 173 -12.57 -6.93 12.72
C ILE A 173 -11.08 -6.88 12.45
N LEU A 174 -10.33 -6.81 13.54
CA LEU A 174 -8.89 -7.00 13.56
C LEU A 174 -8.58 -8.49 13.51
N TYR A 175 -7.56 -8.84 12.73
CA TYR A 175 -7.16 -10.20 12.39
C TYR A 175 -5.64 -10.28 12.49
N GLY A 176 -5.04 -10.92 13.51
CA GLY A 176 -3.58 -11.06 13.61
C GLY A 176 -3.04 -11.93 14.77
N ASN A 177 -1.71 -12.06 14.90
CA ASN A 177 -1.01 -12.87 15.93
C ASN A 177 -0.34 -12.04 17.03
N SER A 178 -0.71 -10.76 17.16
CA SER A 178 0.00 -9.81 18.01
C SER A 178 -0.28 -9.92 19.51
N VAL A 179 0.78 -9.79 20.29
CA VAL A 179 0.78 -9.73 21.76
C VAL A 179 0.07 -8.45 22.31
N TYR A 180 -0.46 -7.58 21.45
CA TYR A 180 -1.09 -6.30 21.78
C TYR A 180 -2.61 -6.33 21.99
N TYR A 181 -3.28 -7.49 21.83
CA TYR A 181 -4.76 -7.53 21.77
C TYR A 181 -5.49 -7.32 23.09
N GLU A 182 -4.89 -7.63 24.23
CA GLU A 182 -5.52 -7.36 25.54
C GLU A 182 -5.81 -5.86 25.76
N TYR A 183 -5.13 -4.96 25.03
CA TYR A 183 -5.34 -3.52 25.09
C TYR A 183 -6.43 -2.99 24.14
N ILE A 184 -6.84 -3.73 23.12
CA ILE A 184 -7.69 -3.19 22.04
C ILE A 184 -9.19 -3.18 22.43
N GLU A 185 -9.68 -4.26 23.07
CA GLU A 185 -11.06 -4.27 23.61
C GLU A 185 -11.26 -3.12 24.62
N GLU A 186 -10.30 -2.90 25.50
CA GLU A 186 -10.38 -1.92 26.59
C GLU A 186 -10.27 -0.47 26.09
N LEU A 187 -9.52 -0.21 25.02
CA LEU A 187 -9.31 1.14 24.47
C LEU A 187 -10.35 1.58 23.43
N PHE A 188 -10.91 0.64 22.65
CA PHE A 188 -11.68 0.99 21.46
C PHE A 188 -13.05 0.33 21.33
N GLY A 189 -13.34 -0.73 22.11
CA GLY A 189 -14.61 -1.46 22.00
C GLY A 189 -14.84 -2.11 20.64
N TRP A 190 -13.77 -2.50 19.94
CA TRP A 190 -13.80 -3.14 18.63
C TRP A 190 -13.99 -4.65 18.74
N ASN A 191 -14.77 -5.25 17.83
CA ASN A 191 -14.93 -6.71 17.74
C ASN A 191 -13.69 -7.33 17.09
N TYR A 192 -13.03 -8.28 17.76
CA TYR A 192 -11.81 -8.93 17.25
C TYR A 192 -12.06 -10.38 16.83
N VAL A 193 -11.37 -10.84 15.78
CA VAL A 193 -11.36 -12.26 15.39
C VAL A 193 -9.90 -12.69 15.18
N SER A 194 -9.44 -13.69 15.95
CA SER A 194 -8.10 -14.24 15.72
C SER A 194 -8.00 -14.97 14.38
N ILE A 195 -6.88 -14.78 13.69
CA ILE A 195 -6.52 -15.59 12.50
C ILE A 195 -5.69 -16.82 12.86
N ASP A 196 -5.36 -17.02 14.13
CA ASP A 196 -4.69 -18.23 14.58
C ASP A 196 -5.51 -19.46 14.16
N GLY A 197 -4.90 -20.30 13.32
CA GLY A 197 -5.51 -21.53 12.83
C GLY A 197 -6.25 -21.43 11.49
N ILE A 198 -6.23 -20.27 10.81
CA ILE A 198 -6.60 -20.24 9.38
C ILE A 198 -5.55 -21.05 8.61
N LEU A 199 -5.99 -22.11 7.95
CA LEU A 199 -5.16 -22.94 7.10
C LEU A 199 -5.26 -22.40 5.65
N PRO A 200 -4.16 -21.91 5.04
CA PRO A 200 -4.20 -21.44 3.66
C PRO A 200 -4.75 -22.50 2.70
N GLY A 201 -5.80 -22.13 1.96
CA GLY A 201 -6.52 -22.99 1.04
C GLY A 201 -7.71 -23.76 1.64
N ASP A 202 -7.95 -23.70 2.95
CA ASP A 202 -9.14 -24.26 3.62
C ASP A 202 -10.18 -23.15 3.79
N ILE A 203 -10.92 -22.90 2.71
CA ILE A 203 -11.89 -21.80 2.62
C ILE A 203 -13.15 -22.17 3.41
N SER A 204 -13.53 -23.45 3.43
CA SER A 204 -14.67 -23.97 4.18
C SER A 204 -14.50 -23.91 5.69
N GLY A 205 -13.24 -23.87 6.17
CA GLY A 205 -12.90 -23.84 7.59
C GLY A 205 -13.09 -25.19 8.28
N ASP A 206 -13.06 -26.30 7.52
CA ASP A 206 -13.24 -27.66 8.05
C ASP A 206 -11.95 -28.30 8.60
N GLY A 207 -10.84 -27.56 8.51
CA GLY A 207 -9.50 -27.94 8.92
C GLY A 207 -8.70 -28.63 7.81
N LYS A 208 -9.18 -28.69 6.57
CA LYS A 208 -8.52 -29.38 5.45
C LYS A 208 -8.71 -28.64 4.13
N VAL A 209 -7.66 -28.67 3.30
CA VAL A 209 -7.77 -28.23 1.90
C VAL A 209 -8.41 -29.34 1.07
N SER A 210 -9.55 -29.05 0.46
CA SER A 210 -10.42 -30.01 -0.21
C SER A 210 -10.95 -29.51 -1.56
N ILE A 211 -11.64 -30.39 -2.28
CA ILE A 211 -12.28 -30.03 -3.56
C ILE A 211 -13.41 -29.00 -3.37
N GLU A 212 -13.97 -28.91 -2.17
CA GLU A 212 -14.98 -27.92 -1.82
C GLU A 212 -14.36 -26.52 -1.85
N ASP A 213 -13.17 -26.35 -1.23
CA ASP A 213 -12.42 -25.08 -1.22
C ASP A 213 -12.00 -24.67 -2.63
N TYR A 214 -11.48 -25.62 -3.42
CA TYR A 214 -11.16 -25.38 -4.81
C TYR A 214 -12.38 -24.92 -5.62
N SER A 215 -13.54 -25.53 -5.37
CA SER A 215 -14.79 -25.18 -6.06
C SER A 215 -15.29 -23.81 -5.63
N ALA A 216 -15.19 -23.48 -4.33
CA ALA A 216 -15.54 -22.18 -3.77
C ALA A 216 -14.67 -21.07 -4.38
N LEU A 217 -13.34 -21.24 -4.39
CA LEU A 217 -12.42 -20.27 -4.98
C LEU A 217 -12.67 -20.08 -6.48
N LYS A 218 -12.87 -21.19 -7.21
CA LYS A 218 -13.19 -21.11 -8.63
C LYS A 218 -14.50 -20.37 -8.89
N ALA A 219 -15.52 -20.58 -8.05
CA ALA A 219 -16.79 -19.89 -8.15
C ALA A 219 -16.61 -18.38 -7.90
N PHE A 220 -15.89 -18.00 -6.84
CA PHE A 220 -15.55 -16.60 -6.53
C PHE A 220 -14.83 -15.92 -7.69
N LEU A 221 -13.78 -16.54 -8.24
CA LEU A 221 -13.02 -16.01 -9.39
C LEU A 221 -13.85 -15.90 -10.68
N SER A 222 -14.91 -16.72 -10.81
CA SER A 222 -15.87 -16.62 -11.92
C SER A 222 -16.99 -15.59 -11.69
N GLY A 223 -16.96 -14.86 -10.57
CA GLY A 223 -17.95 -13.87 -10.19
C GLY A 223 -19.24 -14.47 -9.60
N THR A 224 -19.23 -15.74 -9.24
CA THR A 224 -20.37 -16.43 -8.60
C THR A 224 -20.00 -16.81 -7.18
N GLY A 225 -20.41 -16.01 -6.21
CA GLY A 225 -20.08 -16.22 -4.80
C GLY A 225 -19.55 -14.93 -4.17
N ALA A 226 -19.51 -14.92 -2.84
CA ALA A 226 -18.87 -13.88 -2.05
C ALA A 226 -18.21 -14.58 -0.87
N PHE A 227 -17.03 -14.10 -0.49
CA PHE A 227 -16.32 -14.58 0.67
C PHE A 227 -16.51 -13.60 1.82
N SER A 228 -16.66 -14.16 3.01
CA SER A 228 -16.34 -13.47 4.25
C SER A 228 -14.85 -13.15 4.30
N VAL A 229 -14.46 -12.26 5.21
CA VAL A 229 -13.05 -11.84 5.34
C VAL A 229 -12.12 -13.01 5.68
N LEU A 230 -12.59 -13.98 6.47
CA LEU A 230 -11.83 -15.20 6.82
C LEU A 230 -11.62 -16.10 5.60
N GLU A 231 -12.67 -16.27 4.79
CA GLU A 231 -12.61 -17.03 3.55
C GLU A 231 -11.68 -16.35 2.54
N GLU A 232 -11.69 -15.01 2.47
CA GLU A 232 -10.75 -14.25 1.64
C GLU A 232 -9.28 -14.45 2.05
N LEU A 233 -9.01 -14.49 3.36
CA LEU A 233 -7.66 -14.75 3.88
C LEU A 233 -7.21 -16.19 3.64
N SER A 234 -8.12 -17.16 3.75
CA SER A 234 -7.81 -18.55 3.43
C SER A 234 -7.63 -18.75 1.92
N ALA A 235 -8.39 -18.01 1.11
CA ALA A 235 -8.33 -18.04 -0.34
C ALA A 235 -7.04 -17.42 -0.91
N ASP A 236 -6.42 -16.46 -0.23
CA ASP A 236 -5.10 -15.90 -0.56
C ASP A 236 -3.99 -16.86 -0.09
N VAL A 237 -3.78 -17.92 -0.86
CA VAL A 237 -2.88 -19.02 -0.49
C VAL A 237 -1.42 -18.63 -0.62
N ASN A 238 -1.11 -17.67 -1.49
CA ASN A 238 0.25 -17.19 -1.71
C ASN A 238 0.62 -15.98 -0.82
N SER A 239 -0.35 -15.45 -0.06
CA SER A 239 -0.20 -14.31 0.86
C SER A 239 0.27 -13.04 0.16
N ASP A 240 -0.22 -12.79 -1.06
CA ASP A 240 0.05 -11.56 -1.80
C ASP A 240 -1.07 -10.50 -1.67
N PHE A 241 -2.07 -10.80 -0.85
CA PHE A 241 -3.24 -9.96 -0.55
C PHE A 241 -4.16 -9.73 -1.74
N THR A 242 -4.04 -10.55 -2.79
CA THR A 242 -4.96 -10.60 -3.91
C THR A 242 -5.49 -12.02 -4.07
N ILE A 243 -6.77 -12.15 -4.42
CA ILE A 243 -7.38 -13.46 -4.69
C ILE A 243 -7.46 -13.61 -6.20
N ASP A 244 -6.60 -14.45 -6.77
CA ASP A 244 -6.48 -14.61 -8.22
C ASP A 244 -6.23 -16.07 -8.66
N ALA A 245 -5.85 -16.25 -9.93
CA ALA A 245 -5.64 -17.58 -10.52
C ALA A 245 -4.42 -18.32 -9.94
N PHE A 246 -3.46 -17.59 -9.34
CA PHE A 246 -2.31 -18.19 -8.67
C PHE A 246 -2.75 -18.91 -7.40
N ASP A 247 -3.68 -18.35 -6.62
CA ASP A 247 -4.24 -19.02 -5.46
C ASP A 247 -4.93 -20.33 -5.82
N LEU A 248 -5.76 -20.30 -6.86
CA LEU A 248 -6.44 -21.48 -7.36
C LEU A 248 -5.43 -22.56 -7.81
N PHE A 249 -4.32 -22.13 -8.40
CA PHE A 249 -3.21 -23.03 -8.73
C PHE A 249 -2.60 -23.64 -7.48
N TYR A 250 -2.33 -22.88 -6.42
CA TYR A 250 -1.79 -23.40 -5.17
C TYR A 250 -2.74 -24.38 -4.47
N ILE A 251 -4.04 -24.07 -4.37
CA ILE A 251 -5.04 -25.02 -3.84
C ILE A 251 -4.99 -26.33 -4.65
N SER A 252 -4.94 -26.24 -5.99
CA SER A 252 -4.87 -27.45 -6.82
C SER A 252 -3.63 -28.32 -6.53
N LYS A 253 -2.51 -27.72 -6.10
CA LYS A 253 -1.30 -28.45 -5.71
C LYS A 253 -1.45 -29.14 -4.36
N LEU A 254 -2.16 -28.52 -3.42
CA LEU A 254 -2.43 -29.08 -2.10
C LEU A 254 -3.36 -30.31 -2.19
N LEU A 255 -4.32 -30.31 -3.13
CA LEU A 255 -5.22 -31.46 -3.35
C LEU A 255 -4.55 -32.72 -3.90
N ASN A 256 -3.35 -32.59 -4.46
CA ASN A 256 -2.62 -33.69 -5.10
C ASN A 256 -1.52 -34.30 -4.21
N GLN A 257 -1.49 -33.94 -2.91
CA GLN A 257 -0.57 -34.46 -1.89
C GLN A 257 -1.30 -35.38 -0.92
#